data_AF-A0A428TWZ1-F1
#
_entry.id   AF-A0A428TWZ1-F1
#
_cell.length_a   1.000
_cell.length_b   1.000
_cell.length_c   1.000
_cell.angle_alpha   90.00
_cell.angle_beta   90.00
_cell.angle_gamma   90.00
#
_symmetry.space_group_name_H-M   'P 1'
#
loop_
_entity.id
_entity.type
_entity.pdbx_description
1 polymer ?
#
loop_
_entity_poly.entity_id
_entity_poly.type
_entity_poly.pdbx_seq_one_letter_code
_entity_poly.pdbx_strand_id
1 'polypeptide(L)'
;MKRREFDVFFWSIYFSDKSTVLSLGRTSTIQDLDVDIEPYAISSDPGREPWDTSMWMFIDYARIQASIYENLYSPASRRRSTEDRQIIVDETAKQLSNWLESWNQLDTSKVYNKKLFDHTFGPVDVSYYSTLTLVYHALDLSTSISIISEPCFQAAKRGLQSHVSVHAQYSLLEPESLAFFAVWYVSGTTKHPPILVHEG
;
A
#
# COMPACT_ATOMS: atom_id res chain seq x y z
N MET A 1 -9.90 -1.74 -28.43
CA MET A 1 -8.82 -1.77 -27.43
C MET A 1 -8.02 -3.05 -27.64
N LYS A 2 -6.68 -2.98 -27.71
CA LYS A 2 -5.83 -4.18 -27.82
C LYS A 2 -5.93 -4.97 -26.50
N ARG A 3 -5.81 -6.31 -26.52
CA ARG A 3 -5.92 -7.17 -25.31
C ARG A 3 -5.07 -6.64 -24.13
N ARG A 4 -3.79 -6.32 -24.37
CA ARG A 4 -2.91 -5.73 -23.34
C ARG A 4 -3.42 -4.42 -22.74
N GLU A 5 -4.03 -3.55 -23.54
CA GLU A 5 -4.56 -2.27 -23.05
C GLU A 5 -5.76 -2.50 -22.11
N PHE A 6 -6.59 -3.49 -22.42
CA PHE A 6 -7.67 -3.92 -21.54
C PHE A 6 -7.12 -4.45 -20.20
N ASP A 7 -6.15 -5.35 -20.26
CA ASP A 7 -5.58 -5.98 -19.07
C ASP A 7 -4.94 -4.93 -18.15
N VAL A 8 -4.10 -4.05 -18.71
CA VAL A 8 -3.46 -2.95 -17.95
C VAL A 8 -4.51 -2.04 -17.30
N PHE A 9 -5.59 -1.74 -18.02
CA PHE A 9 -6.67 -0.90 -17.49
C PHE A 9 -7.41 -1.60 -16.33
N PHE A 10 -7.79 -2.87 -16.51
CA PHE A 10 -8.43 -3.65 -15.46
C PHE A 10 -7.57 -3.71 -14.19
N TRP A 11 -6.30 -4.07 -14.32
CA TRP A 11 -5.40 -4.21 -13.18
C TRP A 11 -5.10 -2.87 -12.47
N SER A 12 -5.15 -1.75 -13.20
CA SER A 12 -5.06 -0.40 -12.60
C SER A 12 -6.29 -0.06 -11.75
N ILE A 13 -7.49 -0.46 -12.19
CA ILE A 13 -8.73 -0.30 -11.41
C ILE A 13 -8.70 -1.22 -10.19
N TYR A 14 -8.31 -2.48 -10.38
CA TYR A 14 -8.16 -3.46 -9.30
C TYR A 14 -7.22 -2.95 -8.20
N PHE A 15 -6.05 -2.43 -8.60
CA PHE A 15 -5.10 -1.81 -7.67
C PHE A 15 -5.75 -0.67 -6.88
N SER A 16 -6.43 0.24 -7.57
CA SER A 16 -7.04 1.43 -6.96
C SER A 16 -8.16 1.07 -5.97
N ASP A 17 -9.00 0.08 -6.30
CA ASP A 17 -10.06 -0.38 -5.40
C ASP A 17 -9.48 -1.03 -4.13
N LYS A 18 -8.42 -1.84 -4.26
CA LYS A 18 -7.79 -2.49 -3.10
C LYS A 18 -6.94 -1.56 -2.25
N SER A 19 -6.21 -0.62 -2.84
CA SER A 19 -5.32 0.26 -2.07
C SER A 19 -6.07 1.25 -1.18
N THR A 20 -7.38 1.44 -1.41
CA THR A 20 -8.21 2.38 -0.65
C THR A 20 -8.98 1.77 0.52
N VAL A 21 -8.98 0.44 0.68
CA VAL A 21 -9.76 -0.28 1.71
C VAL A 21 -9.50 0.20 3.14
N LEU A 22 -8.23 0.46 3.49
CA LEU A 22 -7.84 0.92 4.82
C LEU A 22 -8.30 2.37 5.08
N SER A 23 -8.28 3.22 4.05
CA SER A 23 -8.73 4.62 4.14
C SER A 23 -10.26 4.73 4.16
N LEU A 24 -10.95 3.88 3.40
CA LEU A 24 -12.42 3.88 3.31
C LEU A 24 -13.09 3.09 4.44
N GLY A 25 -12.33 2.24 5.15
CA GLY A 25 -12.88 1.42 6.23
C GLY A 25 -13.88 0.36 5.75
N ARG A 26 -13.77 -0.09 4.48
CA ARG A 26 -14.61 -1.13 3.87
C ARG A 26 -13.77 -2.10 3.05
N THR A 27 -14.28 -3.31 2.83
CA THR A 27 -13.63 -4.27 1.91
C THR A 27 -13.66 -3.74 0.47
N SER A 28 -12.74 -4.26 -0.33
CA SER A 28 -12.62 -4.04 -1.76
C SER A 28 -13.92 -4.43 -2.48
N THR A 29 -14.29 -3.68 -3.50
CA THR A 29 -15.46 -4.01 -4.34
C THR A 29 -15.13 -5.18 -5.25
N ILE A 30 -13.89 -5.25 -5.75
CA ILE A 30 -13.41 -6.30 -6.64
C ILE A 30 -12.77 -7.42 -5.80
N GLN A 31 -13.52 -8.49 -5.60
CA GLN A 31 -13.06 -9.65 -4.84
C GLN A 31 -12.21 -10.57 -5.71
N ASP A 32 -11.16 -11.16 -5.14
CA ASP A 32 -10.22 -12.01 -5.90
C ASP A 32 -10.91 -13.25 -6.47
N LEU A 33 -11.98 -13.72 -5.81
CA LEU A 33 -12.82 -14.83 -6.27
C LEU A 33 -13.62 -14.51 -7.55
N ASP A 34 -13.83 -13.23 -7.85
CA ASP A 34 -14.58 -12.74 -9.01
C ASP A 34 -13.66 -12.35 -10.18
N VAL A 35 -12.33 -12.51 -10.04
CA VAL A 35 -11.35 -12.14 -11.06
C VAL A 35 -10.90 -13.37 -11.84
N ASP A 36 -11.29 -13.44 -13.11
CA ASP A 36 -10.85 -14.46 -14.08
C ASP A 36 -9.83 -13.92 -15.09
N ILE A 37 -9.42 -12.65 -14.94
CA ILE A 37 -8.45 -12.00 -15.81
C ILE A 37 -7.04 -12.38 -15.37
N GLU A 38 -6.28 -12.97 -16.29
CA GLU A 38 -4.89 -13.34 -16.05
C GLU A 38 -3.96 -12.11 -15.95
N PRO A 39 -2.84 -12.22 -15.20
CA PRO A 39 -1.79 -11.24 -15.24
C PRO A 39 -1.27 -11.02 -16.66
N TYR A 40 -1.23 -9.76 -17.11
CA TYR A 40 -0.54 -9.41 -18.35
C TYR A 40 0.98 -9.69 -18.24
N ALA A 41 1.54 -10.16 -19.35
CA ALA A 41 2.96 -10.49 -19.43
C ALA A 41 3.85 -9.25 -19.22
N ILE A 42 4.85 -9.39 -18.36
CA ILE A 42 5.94 -8.44 -18.20
C ILE A 42 6.68 -8.30 -19.54
N SER A 43 6.91 -7.06 -19.96
CA SER A 43 7.64 -6.77 -21.19
C SER A 43 9.08 -7.29 -21.12
N SER A 44 9.57 -7.91 -22.19
CA SER A 44 10.99 -8.30 -22.31
C SER A 44 11.91 -7.13 -22.67
N ASP A 45 11.35 -5.97 -23.01
CA ASP A 45 12.10 -4.74 -23.26
C ASP A 45 12.63 -4.16 -21.92
N PRO A 46 13.97 -4.05 -21.75
CA PRO A 46 14.57 -3.55 -20.50
C PRO A 46 14.11 -2.15 -20.07
N GLY A 47 13.61 -1.33 -21.00
CA GLY A 47 13.08 -0.01 -20.66
C GLY A 47 11.67 -0.03 -20.09
N ARG A 48 10.89 -1.05 -20.43
CA ARG A 48 9.49 -1.22 -20.01
C ARG A 48 9.31 -2.25 -18.91
N GLU A 49 10.17 -3.26 -18.85
CA GLU A 49 10.15 -4.31 -17.83
C GLU A 49 9.97 -3.74 -16.41
N PRO A 50 10.72 -2.71 -15.96
CA PRO A 50 10.57 -2.20 -14.59
C PRO A 50 9.19 -1.59 -14.33
N TRP A 51 8.57 -0.98 -15.34
CA TRP A 51 7.20 -0.45 -15.22
C TRP A 51 6.18 -1.56 -15.00
N ASP A 52 6.24 -2.61 -15.81
CA ASP A 52 5.31 -3.75 -15.70
C ASP A 52 5.52 -4.48 -14.37
N THR A 53 6.78 -4.72 -13.98
CA THR A 53 7.15 -5.38 -12.72
C THR A 53 6.72 -4.56 -11.51
N SER A 54 6.98 -3.24 -11.49
CA SER A 54 6.53 -2.38 -10.40
C SER A 54 5.01 -2.39 -10.24
N MET A 55 4.25 -2.37 -11.33
CA MET A 55 2.79 -2.46 -11.26
C MET A 55 2.33 -3.78 -10.61
N TRP A 56 2.93 -4.92 -10.98
CA TRP A 56 2.64 -6.20 -10.33
C TRP A 56 2.95 -6.20 -8.84
N MET A 57 4.11 -5.65 -8.46
CA MET A 57 4.47 -5.53 -7.06
C MET A 57 3.47 -4.65 -6.28
N PHE A 58 3.00 -3.55 -6.86
CA PHE A 58 1.99 -2.70 -6.21
C PHE A 58 0.59 -3.34 -6.16
N ILE A 59 0.24 -4.21 -7.11
CA ILE A 59 -0.98 -5.04 -7.04
C ILE A 59 -0.88 -6.01 -5.86
N ASP A 60 0.26 -6.66 -5.68
CA ASP A 60 0.49 -7.54 -4.52
C ASP A 60 0.50 -6.76 -3.20
N TYR A 61 1.08 -5.57 -3.21
CA TYR A 61 1.01 -4.65 -2.07
C TYR A 61 -0.44 -4.29 -1.70
N ALA A 62 -1.27 -3.97 -2.69
CA ALA A 62 -2.67 -3.64 -2.46
C ALA A 62 -3.47 -4.85 -1.94
N ARG A 63 -3.13 -6.08 -2.35
CA ARG A 63 -3.67 -7.31 -1.75
C ARG A 63 -3.29 -7.45 -0.27
N ILE A 64 -2.04 -7.13 0.09
CA ILE A 64 -1.61 -7.10 1.51
C ILE A 64 -2.45 -6.07 2.27
N GLN A 65 -2.67 -4.87 1.72
CA GLN A 65 -3.52 -3.85 2.35
C GLN A 65 -4.97 -4.30 2.54
N ALA A 66 -5.55 -4.99 1.55
CA ALA A 66 -6.88 -5.59 1.67
C ALA A 66 -6.94 -6.64 2.79
N SER A 67 -5.93 -7.52 2.87
CA SER A 67 -5.83 -8.52 3.93
C SER A 67 -5.69 -7.87 5.32
N ILE A 68 -4.92 -6.79 5.46
CA ILE A 68 -4.81 -6.01 6.69
C ILE A 68 -6.19 -5.51 7.12
N TYR A 69 -6.96 -4.92 6.20
CA TYR A 69 -8.30 -4.45 6.52
C TYR A 69 -9.18 -5.60 7.02
N GLU A 70 -9.26 -6.69 6.27
CA GLU A 70 -10.11 -7.83 6.58
C GLU A 70 -9.77 -8.47 7.92
N ASN A 71 -8.48 -8.64 8.19
CA ASN A 71 -8.01 -9.41 9.35
C ASN A 71 -7.77 -8.57 10.61
N LEU A 72 -7.52 -7.27 10.49
CA LEU A 72 -7.14 -6.41 11.61
C LEU A 72 -8.12 -5.23 11.86
N TYR A 73 -8.90 -4.80 10.87
CA TYR A 73 -9.74 -3.59 11.00
C TYR A 73 -11.22 -3.78 10.68
N SER A 74 -11.60 -4.89 10.04
CA SER A 74 -13.00 -5.18 9.72
C SER A 74 -13.84 -5.37 10.99
N PRO A 75 -15.17 -5.17 10.95
CA PRO A 75 -16.03 -5.48 12.09
C PRO A 75 -15.91 -6.94 12.57
N ALA A 76 -15.65 -7.88 11.65
CA ALA A 76 -15.46 -9.29 11.98
C ALA A 76 -14.14 -9.54 12.74
N SER A 77 -13.08 -8.80 12.43
CA SER A 77 -11.78 -8.92 13.10
C SER A 77 -11.81 -8.61 14.59
N ARG A 78 -12.80 -7.83 15.06
CA ARG A 78 -12.98 -7.47 16.50
C ARG A 78 -13.20 -8.68 17.41
N ARG A 79 -13.60 -9.83 16.84
CA ARG A 79 -13.86 -11.06 17.58
C ARG A 79 -12.61 -11.92 17.78
N ARG A 80 -11.48 -11.55 17.17
CA ARG A 80 -10.21 -12.27 17.31
C ARG A 80 -9.64 -12.05 18.71
N SER A 81 -8.95 -13.06 19.24
CA SER A 81 -8.19 -12.92 20.48
C SER A 81 -6.96 -12.03 20.25
N THR A 82 -6.36 -11.54 21.33
CA THR A 82 -5.12 -10.78 21.28
C THR A 82 -3.98 -11.63 20.70
N GLU A 83 -3.94 -12.93 21.03
CA GLU A 83 -2.95 -13.88 20.54
C GLU A 83 -3.05 -14.10 19.02
N ASP A 84 -4.26 -14.33 18.51
CA ASP A 84 -4.49 -14.49 17.07
C ASP A 84 -4.11 -13.20 16.31
N ARG A 85 -4.43 -12.06 16.92
CA ARG A 85 -4.12 -10.74 16.36
C ARG A 85 -2.61 -10.50 16.30
N GLN A 86 -1.87 -10.89 17.34
CA GLN A 86 -0.40 -10.82 17.37
C GLN A 86 0.22 -11.64 16.24
N ILE A 87 -0.25 -12.88 16.03
CA ILE A 87 0.23 -13.73 14.94
C ILE A 87 0.02 -13.06 13.58
N ILE A 88 -1.19 -12.54 13.32
CA ILE A 88 -1.51 -11.86 12.06
C ILE A 88 -0.62 -10.62 11.87
N VAL A 89 -0.39 -9.84 12.93
CA VAL A 89 0.45 -8.65 12.88
C VAL A 89 1.89 -9.01 12.53
N ASP A 90 2.46 -10.03 13.17
CA ASP A 90 3.84 -10.48 12.93
C ASP A 90 4.01 -11.05 11.50
N GLU A 91 3.06 -11.88 11.06
CA GLU A 91 3.05 -12.44 9.71
C GLU A 91 2.93 -11.34 8.65
N THR A 92 2.04 -10.36 8.86
CA THR A 92 1.82 -9.28 7.92
C THR A 92 2.99 -8.30 7.87
N ALA A 93 3.59 -7.97 9.02
CA ALA A 93 4.79 -7.15 9.08
C ALA A 93 5.95 -7.82 8.33
N LYS A 94 6.10 -9.14 8.47
CA LYS A 94 7.08 -9.92 7.71
C LYS A 94 6.78 -9.90 6.20
N GLN A 95 5.53 -10.07 5.79
CA GLN A 95 5.14 -9.98 4.38
C GLN A 95 5.48 -8.60 3.78
N LEU A 96 5.16 -7.51 4.48
CA LEU A 96 5.54 -6.16 4.07
C LEU A 96 7.05 -5.98 3.96
N SER A 97 7.83 -6.50 4.93
CA SER A 97 9.29 -6.43 4.88
C SER A 97 9.87 -7.16 3.67
N ASN A 98 9.39 -8.37 3.38
CA ASN A 98 9.82 -9.14 2.21
C ASN A 98 9.45 -8.43 0.89
N TRP A 99 8.28 -7.79 0.86
CA TRP A 99 7.85 -6.99 -0.29
C TRP A 99 8.79 -5.81 -0.53
N LEU A 100 9.15 -5.06 0.53
CA LEU A 100 10.07 -3.92 0.43
C LEU A 100 11.48 -4.37 0.04
N GLU A 101 11.95 -5.50 0.58
CA GLU A 101 13.24 -6.08 0.19
C GLU A 101 13.26 -6.42 -1.30
N SER A 102 12.20 -7.05 -1.81
CA SER A 102 12.05 -7.35 -3.24
C SER A 102 12.02 -6.07 -4.07
N TRP A 103 11.33 -5.03 -3.59
CA TRP A 103 11.24 -3.74 -4.27
C TRP A 103 12.61 -3.09 -4.43
N ASN A 104 13.42 -3.13 -3.37
CA ASN A 104 14.77 -2.56 -3.36
C ASN A 104 15.76 -3.32 -4.26
N GLN A 105 15.41 -4.52 -4.73
CA GLN A 105 16.22 -5.31 -5.65
C GLN A 105 15.91 -5.03 -7.14
N LEU A 106 14.89 -4.22 -7.45
CA LEU A 106 14.54 -3.90 -8.85
C LEU A 106 15.66 -3.14 -9.56
N ASP A 107 16.13 -3.68 -10.69
CA ASP A 107 17.05 -2.97 -11.58
C ASP A 107 16.29 -1.94 -12.42
N THR A 108 16.44 -0.67 -12.06
CA THR A 108 15.81 0.44 -12.77
C THR A 108 16.79 1.22 -13.65
N SER A 109 17.98 0.67 -13.91
CA SER A 109 19.06 1.37 -14.62
C SER A 109 18.73 1.72 -16.08
N LYS A 110 17.87 0.92 -16.73
CA LYS A 110 17.50 1.08 -18.14
C LYS A 110 16.08 1.62 -18.35
N VAL A 111 15.35 1.92 -17.28
CA VAL A 111 13.93 2.24 -17.34
C VAL A 111 13.66 3.47 -18.21
N TYR A 112 12.64 3.38 -19.06
CA TYR A 112 12.16 4.52 -19.83
C TYR A 112 11.56 5.57 -18.93
N ASN A 113 11.85 6.83 -19.24
CA ASN A 113 11.39 7.99 -18.48
C ASN A 113 11.73 7.85 -16.98
N LYS A 114 13.00 7.53 -16.64
CA LYS A 114 13.49 7.36 -15.26
C LYS A 114 13.00 8.42 -14.29
N LYS A 115 13.02 9.70 -14.69
CA LYS A 115 12.45 10.79 -13.89
C LYS A 115 10.98 10.49 -13.52
N LEU A 116 10.12 10.20 -14.49
CA LEU A 116 8.70 9.89 -14.23
C LEU A 116 8.55 8.62 -13.38
N PHE A 117 9.35 7.60 -13.61
CA PHE A 117 9.35 6.38 -12.80
C PHE A 117 9.66 6.69 -11.33
N ASP A 118 10.71 7.47 -11.07
CA ASP A 118 11.11 7.90 -9.73
C ASP A 118 10.05 8.78 -9.08
N HIS A 119 9.34 9.60 -9.86
CA HIS A 119 8.21 10.38 -9.35
C HIS A 119 6.94 9.54 -9.08
N THR A 120 6.81 8.39 -9.74
CA THR A 120 5.64 7.53 -9.56
C THR A 120 5.84 6.66 -8.32
N PHE A 121 7.03 6.08 -8.18
CA PHE A 121 7.29 5.06 -7.17
C PHE A 121 8.29 5.47 -6.09
N GLY A 122 8.97 6.60 -6.22
CA GLY A 122 9.89 7.13 -5.20
C GLY A 122 9.28 7.30 -3.80
N PRO A 123 7.98 7.61 -3.64
CA PRO A 123 7.33 7.66 -2.33
C PRO A 123 7.07 6.30 -1.66
N VAL A 124 7.62 5.18 -2.18
CA VAL A 124 7.37 3.82 -1.68
C VAL A 124 7.55 3.68 -0.16
N ASP A 125 8.58 4.30 0.41
CA ASP A 125 8.85 4.25 1.85
C ASP A 125 7.71 4.88 2.66
N VAL A 126 7.08 5.94 2.13
CA VAL A 126 5.93 6.58 2.79
C VAL A 126 4.77 5.60 2.88
N SER A 127 4.45 4.91 1.78
CA SER A 127 3.39 3.91 1.74
C SER A 127 3.69 2.73 2.66
N TYR A 128 4.91 2.19 2.59
CA TYR A 128 5.38 1.09 3.42
C TYR A 128 5.25 1.41 4.91
N TYR A 129 5.85 2.50 5.38
CA TYR A 129 5.84 2.83 6.80
C TYR A 129 4.45 3.22 7.30
N SER A 130 3.63 3.85 6.45
CA SER A 130 2.23 4.14 6.78
C SER A 130 1.42 2.86 6.98
N THR A 131 1.61 1.86 6.12
CA THR A 131 0.92 0.57 6.23
C THR A 131 1.44 -0.25 7.40
N LEU A 132 2.76 -0.25 7.63
CA LEU A 132 3.38 -0.91 8.77
C LEU A 132 2.92 -0.31 10.11
N THR A 133 2.72 1.02 10.16
CA THR A 133 2.16 1.69 11.34
C THR A 133 0.77 1.14 11.67
N LEU A 134 -0.09 0.95 10.67
CA LEU A 134 -1.41 0.34 10.89
C LEU A 134 -1.32 -1.11 11.37
N VAL A 135 -0.42 -1.89 10.78
CA VAL A 135 -0.20 -3.27 11.21
C VAL A 135 0.16 -3.32 12.69
N TYR A 136 1.09 -2.50 13.18
CA TYR A 136 1.42 -2.49 14.61
C TYR A 136 0.35 -1.83 15.50
N HIS A 137 -0.28 -0.75 15.03
CA HIS A 137 -1.37 -0.08 15.75
C HIS A 137 -2.58 -1.01 15.99
N ALA A 138 -2.73 -2.04 15.16
CA ALA A 138 -3.76 -3.04 15.35
C ALA A 138 -3.71 -3.62 16.78
N LEU A 139 -2.53 -3.86 17.36
CA LEU A 139 -2.37 -4.40 18.71
C LEU A 139 -2.89 -3.45 19.79
N ASP A 140 -2.62 -2.16 19.63
CA ASP A 140 -3.02 -1.12 20.60
C ASP A 140 -4.56 -1.02 20.71
N LEU A 141 -5.30 -1.34 19.64
CA LEU A 141 -6.77 -1.41 19.63
C LEU A 141 -7.34 -2.59 20.45
N SER A 142 -6.53 -3.62 20.70
CA SER A 142 -6.96 -4.80 21.48
C SER A 142 -6.74 -4.63 22.99
N THR A 143 -5.89 -3.67 23.39
CA THR A 143 -5.56 -3.40 24.78
C THR A 143 -6.45 -2.30 25.35
N SER A 144 -6.96 -2.46 26.58
CA SER A 144 -7.76 -1.45 27.28
C SER A 144 -6.94 -0.21 27.71
N ILE A 145 -5.60 -0.27 27.57
CA ILE A 145 -4.67 0.80 27.90
C ILE A 145 -4.10 1.32 26.57
N SER A 146 -4.26 2.62 26.29
CA SER A 146 -3.84 3.26 25.03
C SER A 146 -2.32 3.49 24.95
N ILE A 147 -1.51 2.47 25.22
CA ILE A 147 -0.06 2.56 25.07
C ILE A 147 0.27 2.22 23.63
N ILE A 148 0.76 3.20 22.89
CA ILE A 148 1.32 2.97 21.55
C ILE A 148 2.55 2.09 21.70
N SER A 149 2.54 0.92 21.05
CA SER A 149 3.69 0.03 21.07
C SER A 149 4.94 0.68 20.42
N GLU A 150 6.13 0.34 20.92
CA GLU A 150 7.39 0.87 20.37
C GLU A 150 7.53 0.61 18.85
N PRO A 151 7.20 -0.58 18.31
CA PRO A 151 7.23 -0.81 16.86
C PRO A 151 6.28 0.12 16.08
N CYS A 152 5.08 0.38 16.61
CA CYS A 152 4.11 1.31 16.02
C CYS A 152 4.67 2.74 15.98
N PHE A 153 5.23 3.20 17.10
CA PHE A 153 5.85 4.52 17.18
C PHE A 153 7.02 4.68 16.20
N GLN A 154 7.91 3.69 16.11
CA GLN A 154 9.05 3.72 15.19
C GLN A 154 8.60 3.71 13.73
N ALA A 155 7.60 2.91 13.37
CA ALA A 155 7.03 2.90 12.03
C ALA A 155 6.42 4.27 11.68
N ALA A 156 5.63 4.85 12.59
CA ALA A 156 5.00 6.16 12.38
C ALA A 156 6.05 7.27 12.20
N LYS A 157 7.10 7.26 13.04
CA LYS A 157 8.21 8.21 12.96
C LYS A 157 8.93 8.11 11.63
N ARG A 158 9.25 6.89 11.17
CA ARG A 158 9.91 6.69 9.85
C ARG A 158 9.01 7.13 8.71
N GLY A 159 7.71 6.83 8.77
CA GLY A 159 6.74 7.30 7.77
C GLY A 159 6.71 8.81 7.66
N LEU A 160 6.72 9.53 8.79
CA LEU A 160 6.79 10.99 8.81
C LEU A 160 8.11 11.51 8.22
N GLN A 161 9.24 10.89 8.56
CA GLN A 161 10.55 11.26 8.01
C GLN A 161 10.58 11.07 6.49
N SER A 162 10.12 9.92 5.99
CA SER A 162 10.00 9.66 4.56
C SER A 162 9.09 10.67 3.87
N HIS A 163 7.96 11.01 4.48
CA HIS A 163 7.04 12.01 3.92
C HIS A 163 7.70 13.38 3.80
N VAL A 164 8.43 13.83 4.83
CA VAL A 164 9.16 15.11 4.81
C VAL A 164 10.23 15.11 3.70
N SER A 165 11.00 14.03 3.57
CA SER A 165 12.01 13.88 2.52
C SER A 165 11.40 13.94 1.12
N VAL A 166 10.29 13.24 0.89
CA VAL A 166 9.57 13.25 -0.39
C VAL A 166 8.95 14.62 -0.66
N HIS A 167 8.29 15.24 0.31
CA HIS A 167 7.69 16.57 0.14
C HIS A 167 8.73 17.62 -0.30
N ALA A 168 9.95 17.57 0.24
CA ALA A 168 11.03 18.48 -0.17
C ALA A 168 11.45 18.28 -1.64
N GLN A 169 11.32 17.07 -2.18
CA GLN A 169 11.63 16.77 -3.58
C GLN A 169 10.49 17.21 -4.52
N TYR A 170 9.24 17.11 -4.08
CA TYR A 170 8.06 17.37 -4.93
C TYR A 170 7.57 18.81 -4.92
N SER A 171 7.88 19.56 -3.86
CA SER A 171 7.56 21.00 -3.78
C SER A 171 8.33 21.85 -4.81
N LEU A 172 9.25 21.24 -5.56
CA LEU A 172 10.02 21.84 -6.66
C LEU A 172 9.52 21.44 -8.06
N LEU A 173 8.42 20.69 -8.16
CA LEU A 173 7.90 20.17 -9.43
C LEU A 173 6.73 20.99 -9.98
N GLU A 174 6.51 20.88 -11.29
CA GLU A 174 5.38 21.51 -11.96
C GLU A 174 4.03 20.95 -11.46
N PRO A 175 2.94 21.73 -11.53
CA PRO A 175 1.63 21.37 -10.97
C PRO A 175 1.08 20.00 -11.40
N GLU A 176 1.39 19.53 -12.60
CA GLU A 176 0.98 18.20 -13.09
C GLU A 176 1.64 17.06 -12.31
N SER A 177 2.89 17.24 -11.87
CA SER A 177 3.60 16.25 -11.04
C SER A 177 3.02 16.18 -9.62
N LEU A 178 2.47 17.30 -9.11
CA LEU A 178 1.76 17.33 -7.83
C LEU A 178 0.42 16.57 -7.91
N ALA A 179 -0.26 16.59 -9.05
CA ALA A 179 -1.50 15.83 -9.26
C ALA A 179 -1.26 14.31 -9.25
N PHE A 180 -0.19 13.83 -9.88
CA PHE A 180 0.21 12.41 -9.82
C PHE A 180 0.62 12.00 -8.39
N PHE A 181 1.37 12.85 -7.69
CA PHE A 181 1.68 12.65 -6.27
C PHE A 181 0.40 12.58 -5.41
N ALA A 182 -0.61 13.40 -5.69
CA ALA A 182 -1.87 13.40 -4.95
C ALA A 182 -2.68 12.11 -5.13
N VAL A 183 -2.68 11.50 -6.33
CA VAL A 183 -3.34 10.21 -6.59
C VAL A 183 -2.66 9.08 -5.81
N TRP A 184 -1.32 9.05 -5.80
CA TRP A 184 -0.55 8.09 -5.00
C TRP A 184 -0.65 8.37 -3.50
N TYR A 185 -0.72 9.63 -3.08
CA TYR A 185 -0.93 10.02 -1.69
C TYR A 185 -2.30 9.56 -1.18
N VAL A 186 -3.37 9.76 -1.95
CA VAL A 186 -4.72 9.30 -1.58
C VAL A 186 -4.82 7.78 -1.59
N SER A 187 -4.10 7.12 -2.50
CA SER A 187 -4.14 5.66 -2.66
C SER A 187 -3.17 4.91 -1.74
N GLY A 188 -2.10 5.57 -1.28
CA GLY A 188 -0.97 4.94 -0.59
C GLY A 188 -0.65 5.51 0.79
N THR A 189 -1.26 6.62 1.20
CA THR A 189 -1.21 7.10 2.60
C THR A 189 -2.58 6.95 3.24
N THR A 190 -2.64 6.07 4.23
CA THR A 190 -3.88 5.84 4.93
C THR A 190 -4.17 7.03 5.83
N LYS A 191 -5.23 7.77 5.51
CA LYS A 191 -5.85 8.65 6.50
C LYS A 191 -6.42 7.71 7.57
N HIS A 192 -6.12 7.95 8.84
CA HIS A 192 -6.71 7.18 9.94
C HIS A 192 -8.19 6.92 9.63
N PRO A 193 -8.66 5.65 9.70
CA PRO A 193 -10.08 5.38 9.50
C PRO A 193 -10.81 6.29 10.50
N PRO A 194 -11.84 7.05 10.08
CA PRO A 194 -12.65 7.79 11.03
C PRO A 194 -13.10 6.74 12.03
N ILE A 195 -12.66 6.90 13.29
CA ILE A 195 -13.18 6.12 14.39
C ILE A 195 -14.67 6.45 14.37
N LEU A 196 -15.47 5.57 13.78
CA LEU A 196 -16.90 5.59 14.00
C LEU A 196 -17.05 5.22 15.46
N VAL A 197 -16.97 6.25 16.31
CA VAL A 197 -17.46 6.24 17.67
C VAL A 197 -18.97 6.03 17.50
N HIS A 198 -19.36 4.76 17.38
CA HIS A 198 -20.72 4.39 17.65
C HIS A 198 -20.87 4.47 19.17
N GLU A 199 -21.28 5.65 19.65
CA GLU A 199 -22.01 5.75 20.90
C GLU A 199 -23.33 4.98 20.71
N GLY A 200 -23.50 3.95 21.53
CA GLY A 200 -24.68 3.08 21.59
C GLY A 200 -24.52 2.07 22.70
#